data_AF-A0A832TKK2-F1
#
_entry.id   AF-A0A832TKK2-F1
#
_cell.length_a   1.000
_cell.length_b   1.000
_cell.length_c   1.000
_cell.angle_alpha   90.00
_cell.angle_beta   90.00
_cell.angle_gamma   90.00
#
_symmetry.space_group_name_H-M   'P 1'
#
loop_
_entity.id
_entity.type
_entity.pdbx_description
1 polymer ?
#
loop_
_entity_poly.entity_id
_entity_poly.type
_entity_poly.pdbx_seq_one_letter_code
_entity_poly.pdbx_strand_id
1 'polypeptide(L)'
;VNDIATEVCLNGMEQYEQFPTLMEDHFGGSQRAGVLAAACGLSTSIATGNSNAGLNAWYLCMLMHKEGWSRLGFFGYDLQDQCGSANSLAIRPDEGAVGELRGPNYPNYAMNVGHQGEYAAIVGGAHYGRGDAWSLNALIKVAFADPSLKFDFAEPRREFAKGAIREFMPAGERSLIIPAR
;
A
#
# COMPACT_ATOMS: atom_id res chain seq x y z
N VAL A 1 -12.94 -12.09 5.85
CA VAL A 1 -11.46 -11.98 5.92
C VAL A 1 -10.82 -13.28 5.51
N ASN A 2 -10.91 -14.36 6.30
CA ASN A 2 -10.23 -15.64 6.00
C ASN A 2 -10.49 -16.14 4.58
N ASP A 3 -11.75 -16.25 4.19
CA ASP A 3 -12.16 -16.71 2.85
C ASP A 3 -11.46 -15.93 1.71
N ILE A 4 -11.76 -14.63 1.59
CA ILE A 4 -11.21 -13.77 0.52
C ILE A 4 -9.68 -13.70 0.57
N ALA A 5 -9.09 -13.51 1.76
CA ALA A 5 -7.65 -13.33 1.88
C ALA A 5 -6.87 -14.61 1.57
N THR A 6 -7.38 -15.78 2.00
CA THR A 6 -6.75 -17.08 1.70
C THR A 6 -6.80 -17.36 0.21
N GLU A 7 -7.96 -17.19 -0.43
CA GLU A 7 -8.11 -17.45 -1.87
C GLU A 7 -7.18 -16.55 -2.70
N VAL A 8 -7.19 -15.24 -2.43
CA VAL A 8 -6.36 -14.27 -3.17
C VAL A 8 -4.86 -14.52 -2.91
N CYS A 9 -4.47 -14.88 -1.68
CA CYS A 9 -3.08 -15.19 -1.36
C CYS A 9 -2.59 -16.44 -2.11
N LEU A 10 -3.36 -17.53 -2.07
CA LEU A 10 -2.99 -18.78 -2.73
C LEU A 10 -2.89 -18.57 -4.24
N ASN A 11 -3.90 -17.92 -4.85
CA ASN A 11 -3.86 -17.59 -6.27
C ASN A 11 -2.61 -16.77 -6.64
N GLY A 12 -2.30 -15.74 -5.86
CA GLY A 12 -1.12 -14.90 -6.13
C GLY A 12 0.21 -15.64 -5.95
N MET A 13 0.32 -16.50 -4.92
CA MET A 13 1.51 -17.35 -4.73
C MET A 13 1.68 -18.32 -5.89
N GLU A 14 0.61 -18.97 -6.35
CA GLU A 14 0.62 -19.83 -7.52
C GLU A 14 1.11 -19.10 -8.77
N GLN A 15 0.79 -17.81 -8.96
CA GLN A 15 1.32 -17.04 -10.09
C GLN A 15 2.86 -16.94 -10.07
N TYR A 16 3.46 -16.70 -8.89
CA TYR A 16 4.91 -16.66 -8.78
C TYR A 16 5.56 -18.03 -9.01
N GLU A 17 4.88 -19.11 -8.66
CA GLU A 17 5.37 -20.48 -8.88
C GLU A 17 5.21 -20.92 -10.35
N GLN A 18 4.11 -20.54 -11.00
CA GLN A 18 3.80 -20.89 -12.38
C GLN A 18 4.60 -20.07 -13.39
N PHE A 19 4.94 -18.81 -13.06
CA PHE A 19 5.65 -17.90 -13.95
C PHE A 19 7.01 -17.52 -13.34
N PRO A 20 8.09 -18.27 -13.64
CA PRO A 20 9.43 -17.99 -13.10
C PRO A 20 9.94 -16.58 -13.40
N THR A 21 9.54 -15.98 -14.52
CA THR A 21 9.88 -14.60 -14.86
C THR A 21 9.24 -13.59 -13.90
N LEU A 22 8.05 -13.88 -13.36
CA LEU A 22 7.42 -13.06 -12.33
C LEU A 22 8.17 -13.17 -10.99
N MET A 23 8.65 -14.38 -10.65
CA MET A 23 9.52 -14.61 -9.49
C MET A 23 10.86 -13.86 -9.61
N GLU A 24 11.43 -13.83 -10.82
CA GLU A 24 12.67 -13.12 -11.13
C GLU A 24 12.48 -11.59 -11.13
N ASP A 25 11.40 -11.08 -11.70
CA ASP A 25 11.12 -9.63 -11.73
C ASP A 25 10.94 -9.08 -10.31
N HIS A 26 10.12 -9.74 -9.49
CA HIS A 26 10.04 -9.46 -8.06
C HIS A 26 11.01 -10.34 -7.26
N PHE A 27 12.31 -10.27 -7.58
CA PHE A 27 13.35 -11.06 -6.95
C PHE A 27 13.41 -10.88 -5.41
N GLY A 28 13.07 -9.70 -4.91
CA GLY A 28 13.05 -9.39 -3.49
C GLY A 28 11.81 -9.94 -2.81
N GLY A 29 11.98 -10.73 -1.75
CA GLY A 29 10.86 -11.28 -0.97
C GLY A 29 9.87 -10.22 -0.47
N SER A 30 10.39 -9.06 -0.06
CA SER A 30 9.59 -7.91 0.39
C SER A 30 8.70 -7.33 -0.70
N GLN A 31 9.14 -7.34 -1.97
CA GLN A 31 8.30 -6.87 -3.08
C GLN A 31 7.09 -7.78 -3.24
N ARG A 32 7.33 -9.10 -3.20
CA ARG A 32 6.26 -10.10 -3.31
C ARG A 32 5.31 -10.06 -2.13
N ALA A 33 5.85 -9.93 -0.92
CA ALA A 33 5.06 -9.82 0.30
C ALA A 33 4.12 -8.62 0.23
N GLY A 34 4.63 -7.44 -0.12
CA GLY A 34 3.82 -6.23 -0.30
C GLY A 34 2.76 -6.38 -1.38
N VAL A 35 3.11 -6.92 -2.56
CA VAL A 35 2.17 -7.11 -3.68
C VAL A 35 1.05 -8.09 -3.32
N LEU A 36 1.38 -9.26 -2.75
CA LEU A 36 0.39 -10.28 -2.37
C LEU A 36 -0.54 -9.78 -1.27
N ALA A 37 0.03 -9.20 -0.22
CA ALA A 37 -0.75 -8.72 0.91
C ALA A 37 -1.62 -7.51 0.52
N ALA A 38 -1.14 -6.64 -0.38
CA ALA A 38 -1.95 -5.57 -0.97
C ALA A 38 -3.15 -6.17 -1.70
N ALA A 39 -2.96 -7.15 -2.59
CA ALA A 39 -4.06 -7.79 -3.31
C ALA A 39 -5.11 -8.39 -2.35
N CYS A 40 -4.68 -9.09 -1.30
CA CYS A 40 -5.57 -9.64 -0.27
C CYS A 40 -6.32 -8.54 0.50
N GLY A 41 -5.59 -7.51 0.90
CA GLY A 41 -6.12 -6.39 1.67
C GLY A 41 -7.14 -5.56 0.89
N LEU A 42 -6.83 -5.21 -0.37
CA LEU A 42 -7.74 -4.49 -1.26
C LEU A 42 -8.99 -5.33 -1.57
N SER A 43 -8.83 -6.61 -1.91
CA SER A 43 -9.98 -7.48 -2.23
C SER A 43 -10.94 -7.58 -1.06
N THR A 44 -10.41 -7.70 0.16
CA THR A 44 -11.23 -7.76 1.38
C THR A 44 -11.82 -6.38 1.73
N SER A 45 -11.07 -5.29 1.58
CA SER A 45 -11.57 -3.95 1.91
C SER A 45 -12.68 -3.52 0.96
N ILE A 46 -12.55 -3.78 -0.33
CA ILE A 46 -13.58 -3.50 -1.35
C ILE A 46 -14.85 -4.32 -1.07
N ALA A 47 -14.71 -5.62 -0.81
CA ALA A 47 -15.86 -6.50 -0.59
C ALA A 47 -16.64 -6.16 0.69
N THR A 48 -15.97 -5.62 1.71
CA THR A 48 -16.57 -5.34 3.02
C THR A 48 -16.92 -3.87 3.24
N GLY A 49 -16.36 -2.96 2.45
CA GLY A 49 -16.41 -1.52 2.71
C GLY A 49 -15.76 -1.13 4.04
N ASN A 50 -14.78 -1.90 4.53
CA ASN A 50 -14.12 -1.68 5.83
C ASN A 50 -12.59 -1.83 5.72
N SER A 51 -11.85 -0.77 6.04
CA SER A 51 -10.39 -0.74 5.92
C SER A 51 -9.68 -1.66 6.92
N ASN A 52 -10.14 -1.77 8.17
CA ASN A 52 -9.55 -2.68 9.17
C ASN A 52 -9.78 -4.15 8.80
N ALA A 53 -10.87 -4.50 8.12
CA ALA A 53 -11.05 -5.83 7.54
C ALA A 53 -10.00 -6.11 6.45
N GLY A 54 -9.69 -5.12 5.62
CA GLY A 54 -8.58 -5.16 4.67
C GLY A 54 -7.20 -5.30 5.33
N LEU A 55 -6.93 -4.55 6.41
CA LEU A 55 -5.68 -4.69 7.17
C LEU A 55 -5.56 -6.09 7.79
N ASN A 56 -6.65 -6.68 8.28
CA ASN A 56 -6.66 -8.06 8.75
C ASN A 56 -6.32 -9.07 7.64
N ALA A 57 -6.81 -8.83 6.42
CA ALA A 57 -6.47 -9.65 5.26
C ALA A 57 -4.99 -9.50 4.85
N TRP A 58 -4.43 -8.29 4.94
CA TRP A 58 -3.00 -8.06 4.76
C TRP A 58 -2.19 -8.91 5.74
N TYR A 59 -2.49 -8.85 7.04
CA TYR A 59 -1.73 -9.59 8.05
C TYR A 59 -1.90 -11.11 7.92
N LEU A 60 -3.10 -11.58 7.57
CA LEU A 60 -3.31 -13.00 7.29
C LEU A 60 -2.50 -13.46 6.08
N CYS A 61 -2.43 -12.66 5.00
CA CYS A 61 -1.59 -12.95 3.84
C CYS A 61 -0.12 -13.09 4.22
N MET A 62 0.41 -12.21 5.07
CA MET A 62 1.81 -12.27 5.49
C MET A 62 2.15 -13.56 6.23
N LEU A 63 1.24 -14.02 7.11
CA LEU A 63 1.40 -15.30 7.81
C LEU A 63 1.36 -16.48 6.84
N MET A 64 0.39 -16.53 5.93
CA MET A 64 0.26 -17.62 4.95
C MET A 64 1.46 -17.67 3.99
N HIS A 65 1.91 -16.52 3.49
CA HIS A 65 3.07 -16.41 2.62
C HIS A 65 4.33 -16.93 3.33
N LYS A 66 4.56 -16.49 4.58
CA LYS A 66 5.70 -16.93 5.38
C LYS A 66 5.73 -18.45 5.54
N GLU A 67 4.59 -19.07 5.86
CA GLU A 67 4.49 -20.52 6.00
C GLU A 67 4.62 -21.24 4.65
N GLY A 68 3.99 -20.73 3.59
CA GLY A 68 3.99 -21.39 2.27
C GLY A 68 5.35 -21.45 1.59
N TRP A 69 6.20 -20.43 1.77
CA TRP A 69 7.55 -20.40 1.17
C TRP A 69 8.70 -20.48 2.16
N SER A 70 8.42 -20.62 3.46
CA SER A 70 9.43 -20.58 4.53
C SER A 70 10.31 -19.32 4.46
N ARG A 71 9.79 -18.24 3.89
CA ARG A 71 10.43 -16.94 3.72
C ARG A 71 9.36 -15.87 3.51
N LEU A 72 9.71 -14.62 3.78
CA LEU A 72 8.83 -13.47 3.55
C LEU A 72 9.61 -12.31 2.94
N GLY A 73 10.00 -11.32 3.75
CA GLY A 73 10.75 -10.13 3.32
C GLY A 73 12.17 -10.06 3.87
N PHE A 74 12.73 -8.85 3.89
CA PHE A 74 14.03 -8.55 4.48
C PHE A 74 14.03 -8.72 6.02
N PHE A 75 15.20 -8.60 6.64
CA PHE A 75 15.33 -8.69 8.10
C PHE A 75 14.48 -7.63 8.82
N GLY A 76 13.47 -8.07 9.57
CA GLY A 76 12.55 -7.19 10.28
C GLY A 76 11.48 -6.55 9.40
N TYR A 77 11.31 -7.00 8.15
CA TYR A 77 10.18 -6.62 7.28
C TYR A 77 8.85 -6.81 8.02
N ASP A 78 8.70 -7.96 8.68
CA ASP A 78 7.46 -8.38 9.33
C ASP A 78 7.27 -7.89 10.77
N LEU A 79 8.04 -6.88 11.23
CA LEU A 79 7.84 -6.30 12.56
C LEU A 79 6.38 -5.90 12.77
N GLN A 80 5.82 -5.14 11.83
CA GLN A 80 4.43 -4.71 11.90
C GLN A 80 3.44 -5.83 11.58
N ASP A 81 3.83 -6.81 10.78
CA ASP A 81 2.94 -7.90 10.39
C ASP A 81 2.73 -8.91 11.53
N GLN A 82 3.77 -9.14 12.34
CA GLN A 82 3.66 -9.95 13.57
C GLN A 82 2.83 -9.25 14.65
N CYS A 83 2.93 -7.92 14.76
CA CYS A 83 2.06 -7.13 15.64
C CYS A 83 0.64 -6.93 15.08
N GLY A 84 0.47 -7.07 13.77
CA GLY A 84 -0.68 -6.57 13.03
C GLY A 84 -2.00 -7.18 13.43
N SER A 85 -2.06 -8.52 13.57
CA SER A 85 -3.28 -9.23 13.97
C SER A 85 -3.79 -8.79 15.35
N ALA A 86 -2.89 -8.58 16.32
CA ALA A 86 -3.25 -8.13 17.66
C ALA A 86 -3.69 -6.66 17.68
N ASN A 87 -3.03 -5.80 16.89
CA ASN A 87 -3.26 -4.36 16.92
C ASN A 87 -4.32 -3.87 15.92
N SER A 88 -4.79 -4.73 15.03
CA SER A 88 -5.79 -4.40 13.99
C SER A 88 -7.12 -3.87 14.57
N LEU A 89 -7.57 -4.44 15.68
CA LEU A 89 -8.82 -4.09 16.37
C LEU A 89 -8.57 -3.74 17.84
N ALA A 90 -7.32 -3.50 18.21
CA ALA A 90 -6.99 -3.00 19.54
C ALA A 90 -7.64 -1.65 19.79
N ILE A 91 -7.88 -1.34 21.06
CA ILE A 91 -8.40 -0.04 21.53
C ILE A 91 -7.43 0.61 22.53
N ARG A 92 -6.24 0.03 22.70
CA ARG A 92 -5.20 0.55 23.60
C ARG A 92 -4.55 1.81 23.00
N PRO A 93 -4.04 2.73 23.82
CA PRO A 93 -3.68 4.09 23.39
C PRO A 93 -2.72 4.19 22.20
N ASP A 94 -1.71 3.33 22.14
CA ASP A 94 -0.65 3.33 21.13
C ASP A 94 -0.76 2.14 20.14
N GLU A 95 -1.89 1.44 20.17
CA GLU A 95 -2.15 0.27 19.31
C GLU A 95 -3.42 0.43 18.49
N GLY A 96 -4.47 1.02 19.06
CA GLY A 96 -5.78 1.08 18.44
C GLY A 96 -5.98 2.31 17.56
N ALA A 97 -6.15 2.10 16.26
CA ALA A 97 -6.62 3.12 15.33
C ALA A 97 -7.33 2.47 14.13
N VAL A 98 -8.34 3.16 13.58
CA VAL A 98 -8.93 2.82 12.28
C VAL A 98 -7.93 3.08 11.16
N GLY A 99 -8.00 2.31 10.08
CA GLY A 99 -7.02 2.35 8.99
C GLY A 99 -6.77 3.75 8.44
N GLU A 100 -7.83 4.55 8.33
CA GLU A 100 -7.82 5.92 7.83
C GLU A 100 -7.00 6.87 8.71
N LEU A 101 -6.87 6.59 10.02
CA LEU A 101 -6.14 7.41 10.99
C LEU A 101 -4.73 6.89 11.29
N ARG A 102 -4.37 5.71 10.77
CA ARG A 102 -2.98 5.23 10.84
C ARG A 102 -2.10 6.01 9.86
N GLY A 103 -0.80 5.87 10.02
CA GLY A 103 0.17 6.48 9.12
C GLY A 103 1.61 6.16 9.51
N PRO A 104 2.59 6.84 8.90
CA PRO A 104 4.00 6.57 9.15
C PRO A 104 4.47 6.78 10.59
N ASN A 105 3.65 7.39 11.46
CA ASN A 105 3.96 7.56 12.89
C ASN A 105 3.16 6.62 13.81
N TYR A 106 2.31 5.75 13.25
CA TYR A 106 1.73 4.66 14.03
C TYR A 106 2.87 3.71 14.47
N PRO A 107 3.01 3.34 15.75
CA PRO A 107 4.27 2.82 16.28
C PRO A 107 4.88 1.65 15.49
N ASN A 108 4.06 0.68 15.09
CA ASN A 108 4.57 -0.46 14.32
C ASN A 108 4.95 -0.11 12.88
N TYR A 109 4.42 0.97 12.30
CA TYR A 109 4.58 1.33 10.88
C TYR A 109 5.75 2.29 10.63
N ALA A 110 6.48 2.67 11.68
CA ALA A 110 7.40 3.80 11.65
C ALA A 110 8.76 3.52 10.98
N MET A 111 9.05 2.27 10.62
CA MET A 111 10.42 1.86 10.28
C MET A 111 10.57 1.21 8.91
N ASN A 112 9.58 0.43 8.46
CA ASN A 112 9.79 -0.55 7.41
C ASN A 112 9.13 -0.15 6.08
N VAL A 113 9.83 -0.40 4.97
CA VAL A 113 9.34 -0.21 3.60
C VAL A 113 8.38 -1.31 3.16
N GLY A 114 7.63 -1.11 2.08
CA GLY A 114 6.74 -2.12 1.47
C GLY A 114 5.41 -2.32 2.20
N HIS A 115 4.92 -1.29 2.91
CA HIS A 115 3.69 -1.35 3.67
C HIS A 115 2.83 -0.08 3.55
N GLN A 116 3.43 1.09 3.75
CA GLN A 116 2.67 2.35 3.93
C GLN A 116 1.85 2.75 2.68
N GLY A 117 2.40 2.57 1.48
CA GLY A 117 1.69 2.88 0.24
C GLY A 117 0.54 1.90 -0.01
N GLU A 118 0.76 0.64 0.35
CA GLU A 118 -0.22 -0.43 0.24
C GLU A 118 -1.35 -0.25 1.24
N TYR A 119 -1.07 0.18 2.48
CA TYR A 119 -2.10 0.53 3.46
C TYR A 119 -2.97 1.69 3.01
N ALA A 120 -2.37 2.72 2.38
CA ALA A 120 -3.13 3.82 1.79
C ALA A 120 -4.09 3.30 0.70
N ALA A 121 -3.66 2.32 -0.10
CA ALA A 121 -4.51 1.66 -1.10
C ALA A 121 -5.61 0.78 -0.49
N ILE A 122 -5.33 0.05 0.60
CA ILE A 122 -6.34 -0.75 1.33
C ILE A 122 -7.45 0.14 1.88
N VAL A 123 -7.07 1.26 2.52
CA VAL A 123 -8.01 2.29 3.00
C VAL A 123 -8.81 2.84 1.83
N GLY A 124 -8.13 3.27 0.76
CA GLY A 124 -8.80 3.75 -0.46
C GLY A 124 -9.81 2.75 -1.02
N GLY A 125 -9.44 1.47 -1.06
CA GLY A 125 -10.29 0.37 -1.56
C GLY A 125 -11.61 0.24 -0.82
N ALA A 126 -11.62 0.39 0.52
CA ALA A 126 -12.85 0.36 1.31
C ALA A 126 -13.85 1.44 0.87
N HIS A 127 -13.34 2.63 0.58
CA HIS A 127 -14.15 3.79 0.18
C HIS A 127 -14.53 3.77 -1.30
N TYR A 128 -13.62 3.34 -2.18
CA TYR A 128 -13.91 3.20 -3.61
C TYR A 128 -15.00 2.16 -3.87
N GLY A 129 -14.97 1.02 -3.18
CA GLY A 129 -16.02 0.00 -3.29
C GLY A 129 -17.41 0.50 -2.88
N ARG A 130 -17.45 1.52 -2.00
CA ARG A 130 -18.69 2.16 -1.54
C ARG A 130 -19.13 3.35 -2.40
N GLY A 131 -18.27 3.85 -3.28
CA GLY A 131 -18.51 5.10 -4.01
C GLY A 131 -18.41 6.35 -3.12
N ASP A 132 -17.70 6.29 -2.01
CA ASP A 132 -17.49 7.45 -1.14
C ASP A 132 -16.59 8.50 -1.84
N ALA A 133 -16.92 9.79 -1.69
CA ALA A 133 -16.18 10.87 -2.36
C ALA A 133 -14.78 11.13 -1.78
N TRP A 134 -14.52 10.70 -0.54
CA TRP A 134 -13.22 10.82 0.15
C TRP A 134 -13.04 9.69 1.17
N SER A 135 -11.79 9.42 1.55
CA SER A 135 -11.47 8.38 2.55
C SER A 135 -11.37 8.91 3.98
N LEU A 136 -10.75 10.08 4.19
CA LEU A 136 -10.57 10.64 5.53
C LEU A 136 -11.03 12.10 5.62
N ASN A 137 -10.54 12.95 4.72
CA ASN A 137 -10.72 14.40 4.81
C ASN A 137 -11.20 14.99 3.49
N ALA A 138 -12.44 15.51 3.49
CA ALA A 138 -13.04 16.14 2.32
C ALA A 138 -12.29 17.41 1.87
N LEU A 139 -11.71 18.17 2.80
CA LEU A 139 -10.95 19.37 2.47
C LEU A 139 -9.69 19.02 1.67
N ILE A 140 -8.98 17.96 2.06
CA ILE A 140 -7.81 17.48 1.32
C ILE A 140 -8.25 16.98 -0.07
N LYS A 141 -9.35 16.23 -0.17
CA LYS A 141 -9.87 15.77 -1.46
C LYS A 141 -10.12 16.94 -2.42
N VAL A 142 -10.80 17.98 -1.96
CA VAL A 142 -11.11 19.17 -2.78
C VAL A 142 -9.84 19.96 -3.10
N ALA A 143 -8.93 20.12 -2.15
CA ALA A 143 -7.70 20.89 -2.36
C ALA A 143 -6.79 20.30 -3.47
N PHE A 144 -6.79 18.97 -3.63
CA PHE A 144 -6.02 18.29 -4.68
C PHE A 144 -6.80 18.10 -5.99
N ALA A 145 -8.07 18.49 -6.05
CA ALA A 145 -8.86 18.53 -7.28
C ALA A 145 -8.59 19.83 -8.06
N ASP A 146 -7.31 20.18 -8.23
CA ASP A 146 -6.86 21.42 -8.86
C ASP A 146 -5.90 21.12 -10.04
N PRO A 147 -6.34 21.33 -11.30
CA PRO A 147 -5.50 21.10 -12.46
C PRO A 147 -4.36 22.14 -12.60
N SER A 148 -4.31 23.18 -11.76
CA SER A 148 -3.21 24.15 -11.74
C SER A 148 -1.96 23.61 -11.02
N LEU A 149 -2.07 22.52 -10.28
CA LEU A 149 -0.94 21.83 -9.66
C LEU A 149 0.04 21.32 -10.72
N LYS A 150 1.34 21.32 -10.38
CA LYS A 150 2.40 20.90 -11.32
C LYS A 150 2.40 19.42 -11.63
N PHE A 151 1.93 18.61 -10.69
CA PHE A 151 1.82 17.17 -10.81
C PHE A 151 0.35 16.80 -10.99
N ASP A 152 0.06 15.97 -11.98
CA ASP A 152 -1.30 15.45 -12.18
C ASP A 152 -1.60 14.32 -11.18
N PHE A 153 -2.28 14.70 -10.08
CA PHE A 153 -2.67 13.78 -9.02
C PHE A 153 -3.80 12.81 -9.43
N ALA A 154 -4.45 12.99 -10.58
CA ALA A 154 -5.41 12.03 -11.11
C ALA A 154 -4.73 10.84 -11.81
N GLU A 155 -3.53 11.04 -12.36
CA GLU A 155 -2.79 10.02 -13.11
C GLU A 155 -1.34 9.82 -12.61
N PRO A 156 -1.11 9.53 -11.31
CA PRO A 156 0.23 9.52 -10.72
C PRO A 156 1.21 8.55 -11.40
N ARG A 157 0.74 7.37 -11.84
CA ARG A 157 1.58 6.39 -12.56
C ARG A 157 2.03 6.90 -13.93
N ARG A 158 1.19 7.67 -14.63
CA ARG A 158 1.53 8.28 -15.91
C ARG A 158 2.55 9.39 -15.71
N GLU A 159 2.39 10.20 -14.68
CA GLU A 159 3.35 11.26 -14.34
C GLU A 159 4.71 10.68 -13.96
N PHE A 160 4.76 9.53 -13.26
CA PHE A 160 6.02 8.83 -13.01
C PHE A 160 6.68 8.35 -14.32
N ALA A 161 5.90 7.80 -15.26
CA ALA A 161 6.41 7.40 -16.57
C ALA A 161 6.98 8.60 -17.34
N LYS A 162 6.28 9.74 -17.32
CA LYS A 162 6.73 11.01 -17.92
C LYS A 162 8.04 11.50 -17.28
N GLY A 163 8.16 11.39 -15.96
CA GLY A 163 9.40 11.66 -15.23
C GLY A 163 10.54 10.73 -15.63
N ALA A 164 10.27 9.44 -15.80
CA ALA A 164 11.26 8.43 -16.18
C ALA A 164 11.88 8.71 -17.56
N ILE A 165 11.09 9.22 -18.51
CA ILE A 165 11.57 9.64 -19.84
C ILE A 165 12.01 11.11 -19.90
N ARG A 166 12.11 11.79 -18.74
CA ARG A 166 12.58 13.19 -18.59
C ARG A 166 11.72 14.23 -19.31
N GLU A 167 10.43 13.96 -19.44
CA GLU A 167 9.47 14.87 -20.06
C GLU A 167 8.65 15.66 -19.03
N PHE A 168 8.81 15.38 -17.74
CA PHE A 168 8.18 16.15 -16.67
C PHE A 168 8.95 17.44 -16.40
N MET A 169 8.25 18.57 -16.33
CA MET A 169 8.83 19.90 -16.08
C MET A 169 8.50 20.36 -14.65
N PRO A 170 9.43 20.22 -13.69
CA PRO A 170 9.18 20.61 -12.31
C PRO A 170 9.13 22.14 -12.14
N ALA A 171 8.51 22.59 -11.05
CA ALA A 171 8.69 23.96 -10.55
C ALA A 171 9.89 24.06 -9.60
N GLY A 172 10.33 25.28 -9.31
CA GLY A 172 11.37 25.53 -8.30
C GLY A 172 12.81 25.44 -8.82
N GLU A 173 13.00 25.27 -10.14
CA GLU A 173 14.33 25.37 -10.75
C GLU A 173 14.97 26.74 -10.51
N ARG A 174 16.29 26.76 -10.40
CA ARG A 174 17.07 27.96 -10.09
C ARG A 174 17.87 28.51 -11.28
N SER A 175 17.64 27.97 -12.47
CA SER A 175 18.38 28.35 -13.69
C SER A 175 18.31 29.85 -14.00
N LEU A 176 17.23 30.53 -13.61
CA LEU A 176 17.07 31.99 -13.78
C LEU A 176 18.16 32.81 -13.06
N ILE A 177 18.69 32.31 -11.93
CA ILE A 177 19.68 33.01 -11.10
C ILE A 177 21.07 32.34 -11.14
N ILE A 178 21.25 31.36 -12.01
CA ILE A 178 22.53 30.66 -12.19
C ILE A 178 23.11 31.12 -13.53
N PRO A 179 24.37 31.61 -13.57
CA PRO A 179 25.01 31.98 -14.83
C PRO A 179 25.04 30.83 -15.83
N ALA A 180 24.96 31.16 -17.12
CA ALA A 180 25.18 30.19 -18.18
C ALA A 180 26.57 29.54 -18.02
N ARG A 181 26.64 28.23 -18.22
CA ARG A 181 27.91 27.48 -18.30
C ARG A 181 28.37 27.39 -19.75
#